data_AF-A0A7C3UN83-F1
#
_entry.id   AF-A0A7C3UN83-F1
#
_cell.length_a   1.000
_cell.length_b   1.000
_cell.length_c   1.000
_cell.angle_alpha   90.00
_cell.angle_beta   90.00
_cell.angle_gamma   90.00
#
_symmetry.space_group_name_H-M   'P 1'
#
loop_
_entity.id
_entity.type
_entity.pdbx_description
1 polymer ?
#
loop_
_entity_poly.entity_id
_entity_poly.type
_entity_poly.pdbx_seq_one_letter_code
_entity_poly.pdbx_strand_id
1 'polypeptide(L)'
;MKLRTKMLMNSGLLIALSLIITAIAWVNMMSIHNMLHQVSYVTVPGTKYLGAMSADVSDYRRGELQCIVATDAQVAAEERQKMANILSNYQQSYTGYLASIDKAGQEYSLAVKQNHEWQDYLATSKQTLAYDQVNNKEAAINSLMNSRSLY
;
A
#
# COMPACT_ATOMS: atom_id res chain seq x y z
N MET A 1 -13.55 -37.89 57.28
CA MET A 1 -12.27 -37.35 56.73
C MET A 1 -11.69 -36.33 57.69
N LYS A 2 -10.39 -36.41 58.01
CA LYS A 2 -9.69 -35.41 58.84
C LYS A 2 -9.66 -34.06 58.11
N LEU A 3 -9.76 -32.96 58.85
CA LEU A 3 -9.79 -31.58 58.32
C LEU A 3 -8.62 -31.30 57.34
N ARG A 4 -7.43 -31.82 57.67
CA ARG A 4 -6.20 -31.74 56.88
C ARG A 4 -6.35 -32.32 55.47
N THR A 5 -7.09 -33.43 55.31
CA THR A 5 -7.31 -34.06 54.00
C THR A 5 -8.24 -33.24 53.12
N LYS A 6 -9.28 -32.60 53.69
CA LYS A 6 -10.16 -31.68 52.97
C LYS A 6 -9.40 -30.43 52.50
N MET A 7 -8.55 -29.87 53.36
CA MET A 7 -7.73 -28.70 53.00
C MET A 7 -6.72 -29.00 51.90
N LEU A 8 -6.05 -30.15 51.94
CA LEU A 8 -5.12 -30.58 50.88
C LEU A 8 -5.84 -30.80 49.54
N MET A 9 -7.02 -31.42 49.56
CA MET A 9 -7.82 -31.66 48.34
C MET A 9 -8.28 -30.36 47.68
N ASN A 10 -8.77 -29.40 48.47
CA ASN A 10 -9.17 -28.10 47.95
C ASN A 10 -7.98 -27.30 47.41
N SER A 11 -6.84 -27.35 48.10
CA SER A 11 -5.61 -26.68 47.65
C SER A 11 -5.09 -27.28 46.34
N GLY A 12 -5.09 -28.62 46.22
CA GLY A 12 -4.72 -29.31 44.99
C GLY A 12 -5.65 -28.97 43.82
N LEU A 13 -6.96 -28.90 44.08
CA LEU A 13 -7.94 -28.48 43.08
C LEU A 13 -7.70 -27.05 42.59
N LEU A 14 -7.42 -26.11 43.51
CA LEU A 14 -7.11 -24.73 43.16
C LEU A 14 -5.82 -24.61 42.34
N ILE A 15 -4.79 -25.38 42.68
CA ILE A 15 -3.55 -25.43 41.91
C ILE A 15 -3.83 -25.97 40.50
N ALA A 16 -4.58 -27.05 40.38
CA ALA A 16 -4.94 -27.63 39.09
C ALA A 16 -5.72 -26.64 38.20
N LEU A 17 -6.71 -25.95 38.77
CA LEU A 17 -7.47 -24.91 38.06
C LEU A 17 -6.57 -23.74 37.63
N SER A 18 -5.63 -23.33 38.49
CA SER A 18 -4.68 -22.26 38.18
C SER A 18 -3.75 -22.62 37.02
N LEU A 19 -3.29 -23.88 36.96
CA LEU A 19 -2.47 -24.39 35.86
C LEU A 19 -3.25 -24.40 34.54
N ILE A 20 -4.52 -24.78 34.56
CA ILE A 20 -5.40 -24.74 33.37
C ILE A 20 -5.56 -23.31 32.86
N ILE A 21 -5.84 -22.35 33.75
CA ILE A 21 -5.96 -20.94 33.38
C ILE A 21 -4.65 -20.43 32.78
N THR A 22 -3.52 -20.79 33.38
CA THR A 22 -2.19 -20.40 32.88
C THR A 22 -1.94 -20.97 31.48
N ALA A 23 -2.28 -22.23 31.23
CA ALA A 23 -2.14 -22.84 29.91
C ALA A 23 -3.03 -22.15 28.85
N ILE A 24 -4.28 -21.86 29.20
CA ILE A 24 -5.20 -21.12 28.30
C ILE A 24 -4.67 -19.71 28.01
N ALA A 25 -4.20 -19.00 29.04
CA ALA A 25 -3.62 -17.67 28.90
C ALA A 25 -2.39 -17.70 27.97
N TRP A 26 -1.54 -18.72 28.10
CA TRP A 26 -0.38 -18.91 27.24
C TRP A 26 -0.76 -19.10 25.76
N VAL A 27 -1.75 -19.96 25.47
CA VAL A 27 -2.26 -20.17 24.10
C VAL A 27 -2.82 -18.87 23.51
N ASN A 28 -3.61 -18.13 24.29
CA ASN A 28 -4.16 -16.84 23.85
C ASN A 28 -3.07 -15.81 23.58
N MET A 29 -2.02 -15.77 24.42
CA MET A 29 -0.90 -14.85 24.24
C MET A 29 -0.10 -15.14 22.97
N MET A 30 0.08 -16.43 22.60
CA MET A 30 0.67 -16.80 21.30
C MET A 30 -0.21 -16.36 20.12
N SER A 31 -1.53 -16.51 20.23
CA SER A 31 -2.47 -16.03 19.21
C SER A 31 -2.38 -14.50 19.04
N ILE A 32 -2.40 -13.75 20.14
CA ILE A 32 -2.25 -12.29 20.13
C ILE A 32 -0.91 -11.90 19.51
N HIS A 33 0.18 -12.59 19.85
CA HIS A 33 1.50 -12.33 19.27
C HIS A 33 1.48 -12.46 17.74
N ASN A 34 0.87 -13.54 17.22
CA ASN A 34 0.76 -13.76 15.76
C ASN A 34 -0.10 -12.69 15.08
N MET A 35 -1.22 -12.29 15.70
CA MET A 35 -2.06 -11.20 15.18
C MET A 35 -1.31 -9.86 15.18
N LEU A 36 -0.59 -9.56 16.27
CA LEU A 36 0.21 -8.34 16.38
C LEU A 36 1.32 -8.32 15.32
N HIS A 37 1.95 -9.46 15.07
CA HIS A 37 2.94 -9.62 14.02
C HIS A 37 2.33 -9.37 12.64
N GLN A 38 1.18 -9.96 12.34
CA GLN A 38 0.47 -9.73 11.07
C GLN A 38 0.11 -8.25 10.88
N VAL A 39 -0.45 -7.60 11.89
CA VAL A 39 -0.81 -6.17 11.81
C VAL A 39 0.43 -5.30 11.64
N SER A 40 1.46 -5.51 12.46
CA SER A 40 2.62 -4.62 12.53
C SER A 40 3.56 -4.76 11.35
N TYR A 41 3.72 -5.97 10.82
CA TYR A 41 4.71 -6.26 9.77
C TYR A 41 4.10 -6.47 8.38
N VAL A 42 2.79 -6.71 8.28
CA VAL A 42 2.11 -6.92 6.99
C VAL A 42 1.13 -5.79 6.71
N THR A 43 0.09 -5.64 7.54
CA THR A 43 -1.03 -4.73 7.22
C THR A 43 -0.64 -3.25 7.29
N VAL A 44 0.04 -2.82 8.35
CA VAL A 44 0.44 -1.41 8.51
C VAL A 44 1.45 -0.98 7.44
N PRO A 45 2.52 -1.74 7.14
CA PRO A 45 3.41 -1.40 6.03
C PRO A 45 2.69 -1.44 4.67
N GLY A 46 1.86 -2.45 4.42
CA GLY A 46 1.11 -2.59 3.16
C GLY A 46 0.20 -1.39 2.88
N THR A 47 -0.58 -0.97 3.87
CA THR A 47 -1.46 0.22 3.76
C THR A 47 -0.67 1.51 3.54
N LYS A 48 0.51 1.66 4.16
CA LYS A 48 1.41 2.79 3.91
C LYS A 48 1.88 2.83 2.46
N TYR A 49 2.28 1.69 1.90
CA TYR A 49 2.70 1.62 0.49
C TYR A 49 1.56 1.95 -0.47
N LEU A 50 0.35 1.41 -0.24
CA LEU A 50 -0.83 1.74 -1.03
C LEU A 50 -1.18 3.24 -0.96
N GLY A 51 -1.11 3.82 0.23
CA GLY A 51 -1.33 5.26 0.43
C GLY A 51 -0.32 6.10 -0.34
N ALA A 52 0.97 5.72 -0.30
CA ALA A 52 2.02 6.39 -1.06
C ALA A 52 1.79 6.27 -2.57
N MET A 53 1.49 5.07 -3.08
CA MET A 53 1.17 4.86 -4.50
C MET A 53 -0.02 5.71 -4.96
N SER A 54 -1.08 5.78 -4.15
CA SER A 54 -2.27 6.60 -4.47
C SER A 54 -1.94 8.10 -4.53
N ALA A 55 -1.11 8.58 -3.60
CA ALA A 55 -0.62 9.96 -3.61
C ALA A 55 0.26 10.22 -4.85
N ASP A 56 1.21 9.34 -5.15
CA ASP A 56 2.12 9.45 -6.30
C ASP A 56 1.34 9.48 -7.63
N VAL A 57 0.33 8.63 -7.81
CA VAL A 57 -0.55 8.67 -9.00
C VAL A 57 -1.23 10.04 -9.12
N SER A 58 -1.77 10.56 -8.01
CA SER A 58 -2.47 11.85 -8.00
C SER A 58 -1.54 13.02 -8.30
N ASP A 59 -0.35 13.02 -7.72
CA ASP A 59 0.66 14.06 -7.91
C ASP A 59 1.26 14.01 -9.31
N TYR A 60 1.45 12.81 -9.88
CA TYR A 60 1.88 12.67 -11.28
C TYR A 60 0.86 13.29 -12.24
N ARG A 61 -0.44 13.02 -12.07
CA ARG A 61 -1.50 13.61 -12.89
C ARG A 61 -1.55 15.13 -12.75
N ARG A 62 -1.33 15.64 -11.54
CA ARG A 62 -1.22 17.09 -11.31
C ARG A 62 -0.01 17.68 -12.07
N GLY A 63 1.15 17.04 -11.99
CA GLY A 63 2.35 17.46 -12.72
C GLY A 63 2.16 17.44 -14.24
N GLU A 64 1.46 16.42 -14.76
CA GLU A 64 1.11 16.35 -16.19
C GLU A 64 0.28 17.56 -16.62
N LEU A 65 -0.78 17.89 -15.88
CA LEU A 65 -1.60 19.06 -16.15
C LEU A 65 -0.79 20.36 -16.06
N GLN A 66 0.07 20.48 -15.05
CA GLN A 66 0.94 21.64 -14.87
C GLN A 66 1.92 21.81 -16.04
N CYS A 67 2.48 20.72 -16.56
CA CYS A 67 3.31 20.75 -17.77
C CYS A 67 2.54 21.32 -18.96
N ILE A 68 1.31 20.85 -19.20
CA ILE A 68 0.50 21.24 -20.37
C ILE A 68 0.06 22.72 -20.30
N VAL A 69 -0.31 23.19 -19.11
CA VAL A 69 -0.77 24.58 -18.94
C VAL A 69 0.39 25.56 -18.78
N ALA A 70 1.60 25.11 -18.46
CA ALA A 70 2.77 25.98 -18.32
C ALA A 70 2.99 26.81 -19.58
N THR A 71 3.24 28.10 -19.39
CA THR A 71 3.64 29.04 -20.44
C THR A 71 5.15 29.22 -20.48
N ASP A 72 5.83 28.91 -19.38
CA ASP A 72 7.28 28.97 -19.22
C ASP A 72 7.89 27.57 -19.38
N ALA A 73 8.84 27.45 -20.29
CA ALA A 73 9.56 26.20 -20.56
C ALA A 73 10.37 25.71 -19.35
N GLN A 74 10.87 26.61 -18.51
CA GLN A 74 11.57 26.26 -17.28
C GLN A 74 10.63 25.60 -16.27
N VAL A 75 9.44 26.18 -16.07
CA VAL A 75 8.42 25.60 -15.17
C VAL A 75 8.02 24.20 -15.66
N ALA A 76 7.80 24.03 -16.96
CA ALA A 76 7.50 22.71 -17.53
C ALA A 76 8.66 21.70 -17.34
N ALA A 77 9.92 22.14 -17.42
CA ALA A 77 11.06 21.27 -17.19
C ALA A 77 11.19 20.85 -15.71
N GLU A 78 10.96 21.78 -14.78
CA GLU A 78 10.95 21.50 -13.33
C GLU A 78 9.84 20.51 -12.97
N GLU A 79 8.63 20.66 -13.53
CA GLU A 79 7.54 19.72 -13.31
C GLU A 79 7.84 18.33 -13.87
N ARG A 80 8.44 18.23 -15.07
CA ARG A 80 8.89 16.93 -15.62
C ARG A 80 9.91 16.25 -14.71
N GLN A 81 10.81 17.00 -14.09
CA GLN A 81 11.76 16.45 -13.12
C GLN A 81 11.05 15.92 -11.86
N LYS A 82 10.08 16.66 -11.33
CA LYS A 82 9.25 16.20 -10.20
C LYS A 82 8.49 14.93 -10.55
N MET A 83 7.89 14.86 -11.73
CA MET A 83 7.18 13.67 -12.23
C MET A 83 8.10 12.45 -12.30
N ALA A 84 9.35 12.61 -12.75
CA ALA A 84 10.32 11.51 -12.77
C ALA A 84 10.61 10.97 -11.34
N ASN A 85 10.73 11.85 -10.35
CA ASN A 85 10.90 11.44 -8.96
C ASN A 85 9.66 10.71 -8.42
N ILE A 86 8.46 11.20 -8.74
CA ILE A 86 7.20 10.55 -8.38
C ILE A 86 7.13 9.12 -8.95
N LEU A 87 7.53 8.92 -10.21
CA LEU A 87 7.58 7.58 -10.80
C LEU A 87 8.55 6.64 -10.07
N SER A 88 9.72 7.15 -9.65
CA SER A 88 10.67 6.36 -8.86
C SER A 88 10.10 5.99 -7.49
N ASN A 89 9.43 6.93 -6.82
CA ASN A 89 8.80 6.70 -5.51
C ASN A 89 7.65 5.69 -5.61
N TYR A 90 6.84 5.81 -6.66
CA TYR A 90 5.77 4.84 -6.95
C TYR A 90 6.35 3.45 -7.12
N GLN A 91 7.41 3.29 -7.92
CA GLN A 91 8.04 1.99 -8.17
C GLN A 91 8.62 1.37 -6.88
N GLN A 92 9.22 2.20 -6.02
CA GLN A 92 9.71 1.78 -4.71
C GLN A 92 8.55 1.30 -3.82
N SER A 93 7.46 2.06 -3.77
CA SER A 93 6.27 1.72 -2.99
C SER A 93 5.59 0.45 -3.49
N TYR A 94 5.45 0.30 -4.81
CA TYR A 94 4.91 -0.90 -5.45
C TYR A 94 5.75 -2.14 -5.12
N THR A 95 7.08 -2.04 -5.23
CA THR A 95 7.98 -3.15 -4.89
C THR A 95 7.89 -3.50 -3.40
N GLY A 96 7.83 -2.50 -2.53
CA GLY A 96 7.63 -2.69 -1.08
C GLY A 96 6.30 -3.36 -0.76
N TYR A 97 5.23 -2.95 -1.43
CA TYR A 97 3.91 -3.55 -1.29
C TYR A 97 3.90 -5.02 -1.72
N LEU A 98 4.44 -5.35 -2.89
CA LEU A 98 4.55 -6.73 -3.37
C LEU A 98 5.37 -7.63 -2.44
N ALA A 99 6.37 -7.08 -1.76
CA ALA A 99 7.16 -7.81 -0.78
C ALA A 99 6.40 -8.08 0.53
N SER A 100 5.35 -7.30 0.81
CA SER A 100 4.54 -7.43 2.03
C SER A 100 3.37 -8.40 1.91
N ILE A 101 2.99 -8.79 0.69
CA ILE A 101 1.79 -9.62 0.42
C ILE A 101 2.16 -11.02 -0.06
N ASP A 102 1.24 -11.97 0.10
CA ASP A 102 1.41 -13.33 -0.41
C ASP A 102 1.27 -13.38 -1.94
N LYS A 103 2.31 -13.88 -2.62
CA LYS A 103 2.37 -14.00 -4.08
C LYS A 103 1.36 -15.00 -4.65
N ALA A 104 0.90 -15.97 -3.86
CA ALA A 104 -0.14 -16.90 -4.28
C ALA A 104 -1.57 -16.36 -4.04
N GLY A 105 -1.69 -15.23 -3.36
CA GLY A 105 -2.98 -14.63 -2.98
C GLY A 105 -3.63 -13.81 -4.10
N GLN A 106 -4.95 -13.59 -3.96
CA GLN A 106 -5.74 -12.72 -4.84
C GLN A 106 -5.24 -11.26 -4.80
N GLU A 107 -4.73 -10.81 -3.65
CA GLU A 107 -4.19 -9.45 -3.50
C GLU A 107 -3.01 -9.18 -4.45
N TYR A 108 -2.14 -10.18 -4.67
CA TYR A 108 -1.02 -10.06 -5.59
C TYR A 108 -1.48 -9.90 -7.04
N SER A 109 -2.48 -10.68 -7.49
CA SER A 109 -2.99 -10.57 -8.85
C SER A 109 -3.69 -9.24 -9.11
N LEU A 110 -4.40 -8.69 -8.12
CA LEU A 110 -4.98 -7.34 -8.17
C LEU A 110 -3.88 -6.27 -8.26
N ALA A 111 -2.82 -6.39 -7.45
CA ALA A 111 -1.69 -5.46 -7.47
C ALA A 111 -1.00 -5.42 -8.84
N VAL A 112 -0.76 -6.59 -9.44
CA VAL A 112 -0.16 -6.71 -10.78
C VAL A 112 -1.06 -6.08 -11.84
N LYS A 113 -2.38 -6.36 -11.78
CA LYS A 113 -3.35 -5.78 -12.70
C LYS A 113 -3.36 -4.26 -12.60
N GLN A 114 -3.43 -3.71 -11.39
CA GLN A 114 -3.47 -2.26 -11.20
C GLN A 114 -2.17 -1.59 -11.65
N ASN A 115 -1.01 -2.23 -11.43
CA ASN A 115 0.23 -1.72 -11.98
C ASN A 115 0.26 -1.76 -13.52
N HIS A 116 -0.34 -2.76 -14.15
CA HIS A 116 -0.48 -2.78 -15.61
C HIS A 116 -1.33 -1.60 -16.10
N GLU A 117 -2.49 -1.37 -15.49
CA GLU A 117 -3.36 -0.22 -15.83
C GLU A 117 -2.62 1.12 -15.65
N TRP A 118 -1.77 1.22 -14.62
CA TRP A 118 -0.91 2.39 -14.42
C TRP A 118 0.14 2.54 -15.55
N GLN A 119 0.81 1.46 -15.95
CA GLN A 119 1.77 1.52 -17.07
C GLN A 119 1.10 1.89 -18.40
N ASP A 120 -0.12 1.40 -18.65
CA ASP A 120 -0.90 1.76 -19.84
C ASP A 120 -1.24 3.26 -19.85
N TYR A 121 -1.63 3.80 -18.69
CA TYR A 121 -1.84 5.23 -18.52
C TYR A 121 -0.54 6.01 -18.77
N LEU A 122 0.60 5.59 -18.21
CA LEU A 122 1.88 6.26 -18.43
C LEU A 122 2.32 6.26 -19.89
N ALA A 123 2.05 5.19 -20.63
CA ALA A 123 2.31 5.14 -22.06
C ALA A 123 1.50 6.20 -22.81
N THR A 124 0.23 6.40 -22.42
CA THR A 124 -0.64 7.44 -22.99
C THR A 124 -0.17 8.84 -22.57
N SER A 125 0.12 9.04 -21.29
CA SER A 125 0.65 10.29 -20.72
C SER A 125 1.91 10.77 -21.45
N LYS A 126 2.82 9.84 -21.76
CA LYS A 126 4.03 10.16 -22.53
C LYS A 126 3.72 10.72 -23.92
N GLN A 127 2.68 10.21 -24.58
CA GLN A 127 2.22 10.76 -25.86
C GLN A 127 1.61 12.15 -25.67
N THR A 128 0.80 12.34 -24.63
CA THR A 128 0.21 13.64 -24.27
C THR A 128 1.28 14.71 -24.04
N LEU A 129 2.31 14.40 -23.25
CA LEU A 129 3.42 15.31 -22.97
C LEU A 129 4.31 15.57 -24.19
N ALA A 130 4.34 14.66 -25.17
CA ALA A 130 5.04 14.90 -26.43
C ALA A 130 4.32 15.95 -27.30
N TYR A 131 2.99 16.05 -27.25
CA TYR A 131 2.24 17.10 -27.96
C TYR A 131 2.49 18.50 -27.40
N ASP A 132 2.75 18.61 -26.09
CA ASP A 132 3.13 19.87 -25.44
C ASP A 132 4.48 20.41 -25.98
N GLN A 133 5.44 19.53 -26.27
CA GLN A 133 6.76 19.92 -26.81
C GLN A 133 6.72 20.50 -28.24
N VAL A 134 5.65 20.23 -29.00
CA VAL A 134 5.41 20.78 -30.35
C VAL A 134 4.41 21.96 -30.33
N ASN A 135 4.13 22.52 -29.14
CA ASN A 135 3.22 23.65 -28.93
C ASN A 135 1.78 23.39 -29.41
N ASN A 136 1.38 22.11 -29.48
CA ASN A 136 0.03 21.70 -29.89
C ASN A 136 -0.83 21.41 -28.66
N LYS A 137 -1.15 22.48 -27.91
CA LYS A 137 -1.90 22.40 -26.65
C LYS A 137 -3.30 21.82 -26.82
N GLU A 138 -3.94 22.03 -27.96
CA GLU A 138 -5.28 21.50 -28.26
C GLU A 138 -5.25 19.96 -28.44
N ALA A 139 -4.21 19.43 -29.10
CA ALA A 139 -4.01 17.98 -29.19
C ALA A 139 -3.65 17.36 -27.82
N ALA A 140 -2.86 18.06 -27.00
CA ALA A 140 -2.53 17.62 -25.64
C ALA A 140 -3.78 17.55 -24.75
N ILE A 141 -4.65 18.57 -24.77
CA ILE A 141 -5.90 18.59 -24.00
C ILE A 141 -6.85 17.47 -24.45
N ASN A 142 -7.03 17.30 -25.77
CA ASN A 142 -7.88 16.22 -26.31
C ASN A 142 -7.34 14.83 -25.96
N SER A 143 -6.01 14.63 -26.00
CA SER A 143 -5.37 13.39 -25.57
C SER A 143 -5.59 13.11 -24.09
N LEU A 144 -5.48 14.14 -23.24
CA LEU A 144 -5.67 14.02 -21.79
C LEU A 144 -7.13 13.71 -21.44
N MET A 145 -8.10 14.35 -22.12
CA MET A 145 -9.54 14.05 -21.95
C MET A 145 -9.89 12.62 -22.38
N ASN A 146 -9.22 12.09 -23.40
CA ASN A 146 -9.44 10.73 -23.90
C ASN A 146 -8.68 9.65 -23.14
N SER A 147 -7.70 10.01 -22.29
CA SER A 147 -6.86 9.06 -21.54
C SER A 147 -7.61 8.18 -20.52
N ARG A 148 -8.93 8.39 -20.36
CA ARG A 148 -9.85 7.72 -19.44
C ARG A 148 -9.44 7.80 -17.96
N SER A 149 -10.48 7.80 -17.13
CA SER A 149 -10.40 7.83 -15.69
C SER A 149 -9.74 6.55 -15.16
N LEU A 150 -8.59 6.69 -14.48
CA LEU A 150 -8.27 5.80 -13.36
C LEU A 150 -9.28 6.06 -12.22
N TYR A 151 -10.54 5.70 -12.45
CA TYR A 151 -11.66 5.59 -11.50
C TYR A 151 -12.69 4.64 -12.08
#